data_AF-A0A5P2DIU1-F1
#
_entry.id   AF-A0A5P2DIU1-F1
#
_cell.length_a   1.000
_cell.length_b   1.000
_cell.length_c   1.000
_cell.angle_alpha   90.00
_cell.angle_beta   90.00
_cell.angle_gamma   90.00
#
_symmetry.space_group_name_H-M   'P 1'
#
loop_
_entity.id
_entity.type
_entity.pdbx_description
1 polymer ?
#
loop_
_entity_poly.entity_id
_entity_poly.type
_entity_poly.pdbx_seq_one_letter_code
_entity_poly.pdbx_strand_id
1 'polypeptide(L)'
;MAEPPTRWGPAVKERWFCPWCYAWTEFGYDPREVSRPQYGYIPWERAESPQLPEDVAHAYDVAYAYSADGIGATLCGIAHEGLDASPYLFVAKWPNACEACKEAVAVIDERWPLEMRNDNRVSPAPPPGSDWPPF
;
A
#
# COMPACT_ATOMS: atom_id res chain seq x y z
N MET A 1 -2.41 -35.19 -17.48
CA MET A 1 -1.38 -34.13 -17.56
C MET A 1 -2.06 -32.86 -17.06
N ALA A 2 -1.66 -32.36 -15.89
CA ALA A 2 -2.25 -31.15 -15.32
C ALA A 2 -1.62 -29.92 -16.01
N GLU A 3 -2.44 -29.02 -16.51
CA GLU A 3 -1.98 -27.71 -17.01
C GLU A 3 -1.33 -26.93 -15.85
N PRO A 4 -0.20 -26.25 -16.07
CA PRO A 4 0.37 -25.39 -15.03
C PRO A 4 -0.60 -24.25 -14.73
N PRO A 5 -0.80 -23.87 -13.46
CA PRO A 5 -1.66 -22.74 -13.14
C PRO A 5 -1.10 -21.49 -13.79
N THR A 6 -1.89 -20.88 -14.67
CA THR A 6 -1.59 -19.63 -15.34
C THR A 6 -1.32 -18.58 -14.27
N ARG A 7 -0.05 -18.15 -14.14
CA ARG A 7 0.38 -17.04 -13.28
C ARG A 7 -0.16 -15.73 -13.87
N TRP A 8 -1.43 -15.44 -13.63
CA TRP A 8 -2.01 -14.13 -13.95
C TRP A 8 -1.59 -13.12 -12.89
N GLY A 9 -0.53 -12.39 -13.19
CA GLY A 9 -0.14 -11.16 -12.52
C GLY A 9 1.00 -10.50 -13.29
N PRO A 10 0.84 -9.27 -13.82
CA PRO A 10 1.94 -8.59 -14.51
C PRO A 10 3.13 -8.41 -13.55
N ALA A 11 4.34 -8.65 -14.03
CA ALA A 11 5.55 -8.50 -13.23
C ALA A 11 5.81 -7.01 -12.97
N VAL A 12 5.41 -6.52 -11.79
CA VAL A 12 5.84 -5.23 -11.24
C VAL A 12 7.37 -5.25 -11.17
N LYS A 13 8.04 -4.32 -11.86
CA LYS A 13 9.51 -4.19 -11.87
C LYS A 13 9.99 -3.39 -10.67
N GLU A 14 9.23 -2.38 -10.26
CA GLU A 14 9.60 -1.47 -9.18
C GLU A 14 8.34 -0.89 -8.53
N ARG A 15 8.37 -0.67 -7.21
CA ARG A 15 7.30 0.00 -6.47
C ARG A 15 7.90 1.15 -5.68
N TRP A 16 7.44 2.37 -5.92
CA TRP A 16 7.83 3.57 -5.18
C TRP A 16 6.79 3.90 -4.13
N PHE A 17 7.23 4.36 -2.97
CA PHE A 17 6.36 4.66 -1.85
C PHE A 17 6.58 6.10 -1.38
N CYS A 18 5.50 6.85 -1.14
CA CYS A 18 5.56 8.17 -0.52
C CYS A 18 5.37 8.04 1.00
N PRO A 19 6.40 8.23 1.84
CA PRO A 19 6.27 8.08 3.29
C PRO A 19 5.36 9.13 3.94
N TRP A 20 5.05 10.23 3.24
CA TRP A 20 4.19 11.30 3.77
C TRP A 20 2.70 11.00 3.60
N CYS A 21 2.27 10.52 2.43
CA CYS A 21 0.87 10.22 2.14
C CYS A 21 0.56 8.74 1.94
N TYR A 22 1.54 7.84 2.04
CA TYR A 22 1.35 6.39 1.88
C TYR A 22 0.86 5.96 0.50
N ALA A 23 0.85 6.87 -0.49
CA ALA A 23 0.62 6.51 -1.87
C ALA A 23 1.83 5.73 -2.40
N TRP A 24 1.58 4.61 -3.07
CA TRP A 24 2.62 3.93 -3.84
C TRP A 24 2.41 4.09 -5.34
N THR A 25 3.45 3.82 -6.12
CA THR A 25 3.41 3.77 -7.57
C THR A 25 4.09 2.50 -8.00
N GLU A 26 3.43 1.68 -8.79
CA GLU A 26 4.04 0.50 -9.39
C GLU A 26 4.48 0.84 -10.82
N PHE A 27 5.71 0.46 -11.15
CA PHE A 27 6.28 0.50 -12.49
C PHE A 27 6.38 -0.94 -13.01
N GLY A 28 5.69 -1.27 -14.11
CA GLY A 28 5.67 -2.63 -14.66
C GLY A 28 5.00 -2.79 -16.03
N TYR A 29 5.56 -3.69 -16.84
CA TYR A 29 5.39 -3.96 -18.30
C TYR A 29 5.60 -2.78 -19.26
N ASP A 30 5.09 -1.58 -18.97
CA ASP A 30 5.14 -0.44 -19.87
C ASP A 30 5.67 0.83 -19.17
N PRO A 31 6.73 1.51 -19.66
CA PRO A 31 7.09 2.83 -19.15
C PRO A 31 5.97 3.88 -19.27
N ARG A 32 4.90 3.59 -20.03
CA ARG A 32 3.68 4.39 -20.19
C ARG A 32 2.64 4.20 -19.08
N GLU A 33 2.77 3.17 -18.23
CA GLU A 33 1.77 2.85 -17.20
C GLU A 33 2.32 3.10 -15.80
N VAL A 34 1.95 4.28 -15.26
CA VAL A 34 2.07 4.57 -13.83
C VAL A 34 0.78 4.10 -13.19
N SER A 35 0.78 2.87 -12.66
CA SER A 35 -0.33 2.38 -11.85
C SER A 35 -0.17 2.96 -10.44
N ARG A 36 -0.92 4.03 -10.16
CA ARG A 36 -1.19 4.43 -8.78
C ARG A 36 -2.31 3.53 -8.26
N PRO A 37 -2.20 2.97 -7.04
CA PRO A 37 -3.29 2.23 -6.44
C PRO A 37 -4.50 3.15 -6.42
N GLN A 38 -5.67 2.52 -6.46
CA GLN A 38 -6.86 3.31 -6.55
C GLN A 38 -6.94 4.26 -5.37
N TYR A 39 -7.19 5.53 -5.64
CA TYR A 39 -7.38 6.51 -4.58
C TYR A 39 -8.75 6.30 -3.89
N GLY A 40 -9.23 5.08 -3.74
CA GLY A 40 -10.33 4.75 -2.83
C GLY A 40 -9.81 4.59 -1.41
N TYR A 41 -10.70 4.22 -0.49
CA TYR A 41 -10.34 3.71 0.83
C TYR A 41 -9.37 2.52 0.64
N ILE A 42 -8.05 2.78 0.54
CA ILE A 42 -7.07 1.69 0.57
C ILE A 42 -7.21 1.13 1.96
N PRO A 43 -7.75 -0.09 2.08
CA PRO A 43 -7.95 -0.61 3.40
C PRO A 43 -6.58 -0.90 3.99
N TRP A 44 -6.30 -0.26 5.12
CA TRP A 44 -5.09 -0.50 5.89
C TRP A 44 -5.00 -1.99 6.21
N GLU A 45 -3.81 -2.58 6.03
CA GLU A 45 -3.59 -3.97 6.42
C GLU A 45 -3.55 -4.06 7.95
N ARG A 46 -4.08 -5.15 8.50
CA ARG A 46 -3.93 -5.41 9.94
C ARG A 46 -2.55 -5.99 10.19
N ALA A 47 -1.85 -5.53 11.23
CA ALA A 47 -0.60 -6.15 11.64
C ALA A 47 -0.88 -7.47 12.37
N GLU A 48 -0.11 -8.51 12.04
CA GLU A 48 -0.17 -9.81 12.70
C GLU A 48 1.20 -10.22 13.23
N SER A 49 1.20 -10.73 14.46
CA SER A 49 2.38 -11.26 15.12
C SER A 49 1.99 -11.91 16.45
N PRO A 50 2.67 -13.00 16.88
CA PRO A 50 2.52 -13.55 18.23
C PRO A 50 2.96 -12.62 19.37
N GLN A 51 3.73 -11.57 19.05
CA GLN A 51 4.22 -10.57 20.01
C GLN A 51 3.27 -9.37 20.16
N LEU A 52 2.25 -9.24 19.29
CA LEU A 52 1.21 -8.22 19.43
C LEU A 52 0.15 -8.64 20.46
N PRO A 53 -0.44 -7.68 21.20
CA PRO A 53 -1.59 -7.95 22.04
C PRO A 53 -2.76 -8.50 21.22
N GLU A 54 -3.29 -9.69 21.57
CA GLU A 54 -4.39 -10.33 20.82
C GLU A 54 -5.69 -9.52 20.87
N ASP A 55 -5.87 -8.70 21.90
CA ASP A 55 -7.07 -7.91 22.15
C ASP A 55 -7.07 -6.57 21.41
N VAL A 56 -5.94 -6.14 20.83
CA VAL A 56 -5.83 -4.85 20.15
C VAL A 56 -5.45 -5.04 18.68
N ALA A 57 -6.30 -4.56 17.78
CA ALA A 57 -6.00 -4.54 16.35
C ALA A 57 -5.09 -3.35 16.03
N HIS A 58 -3.93 -3.62 15.41
CA HIS A 58 -3.00 -2.60 14.94
C HIS A 58 -3.02 -2.50 13.41
N ALA A 59 -2.80 -1.30 12.88
CA ALA A 59 -2.58 -1.08 11.46
C ALA A 59 -1.11 -1.36 11.13
N TYR A 60 -0.87 -2.15 10.09
CA TYR A 60 0.47 -2.43 9.58
C TYR A 60 1.01 -1.21 8.82
N ASP A 61 2.26 -0.86 9.09
CA ASP A 61 2.99 0.18 8.38
C ASP A 61 3.67 -0.42 7.15
N VAL A 62 2.94 -0.41 6.04
CA VAL A 62 3.45 -0.87 4.75
C VAL A 62 4.64 -0.05 4.27
N ALA A 63 4.73 1.24 4.64
CA ALA A 63 5.86 2.09 4.26
C ALA A 63 7.16 1.56 4.88
N TYR A 64 7.07 1.23 6.17
CA TYR A 64 8.20 0.79 6.96
C TYR A 64 8.70 -0.59 6.54
N ALA A 65 7.80 -1.47 6.09
CA ALA A 65 8.17 -2.77 5.53
C ALA A 65 9.07 -2.67 4.28
N TYR A 66 9.04 -1.54 3.57
CA TYR A 66 9.95 -1.25 2.46
C TYR A 66 11.22 -0.50 2.87
N SER A 67 11.44 -0.29 4.16
CA SER A 67 12.70 0.26 4.68
C SER A 67 13.85 -0.75 4.57
N ALA A 68 15.08 -0.25 4.63
CA ALA A 68 16.30 -1.05 4.43
C ALA A 68 16.48 -2.18 5.46
N ASP A 69 15.77 -2.12 6.58
CA ASP A 69 15.94 -3.04 7.71
C ASP A 69 15.10 -4.33 7.56
N GLY A 70 14.15 -4.38 6.62
CA GLY A 70 13.37 -5.58 6.31
C GLY A 70 12.48 -6.08 7.45
N ILE A 71 12.25 -5.25 8.47
CA ILE A 71 11.39 -5.53 9.61
C ILE A 71 10.02 -4.87 9.43
N GLY A 72 8.96 -5.57 9.83
CA GLY A 72 7.62 -5.00 9.85
C GLY A 72 7.46 -4.00 11.00
N ALA A 73 6.59 -3.01 10.81
CA ALA A 73 6.13 -2.13 11.88
C ALA A 73 4.62 -1.90 11.84
N THR A 74 4.07 -1.42 12.95
CA THR A 74 2.72 -0.86 13.03
C THR A 74 2.77 0.66 12.92
N LEU A 75 1.67 1.30 12.51
CA LEU A 75 1.58 2.77 12.47
C LEU A 75 1.78 3.44 13.84
N CYS A 76 1.58 2.72 14.94
CA CYS A 76 1.83 3.23 16.29
C CYS A 76 3.28 3.00 16.76
N GLY A 77 4.17 2.50 15.90
CA GLY A 77 5.61 2.41 16.16
C GLY A 77 6.10 1.11 16.80
N ILE A 78 5.28 0.04 16.82
CA ILE A 78 5.75 -1.29 17.25
C ILE A 78 6.46 -1.93 16.05
N ALA A 79 7.73 -2.30 16.19
CA ALA A 79 8.51 -2.89 15.11
C ALA A 79 9.33 -4.10 15.58
N HIS A 80 9.32 -5.18 14.81
CA HIS A 80 10.16 -6.37 15.02
C HIS A 80 10.10 -7.32 13.81
N GLU A 81 11.05 -8.26 13.71
CA GLU A 81 11.21 -9.20 12.59
C GLU A 81 10.00 -10.13 12.35
N GLY A 82 9.22 -10.47 13.39
CA GLY A 82 8.04 -11.32 13.26
C GLY A 82 6.72 -10.60 12.95
N LEU A 83 6.75 -9.30 12.59
CA LEU A 83 5.55 -8.51 12.34
C LEU A 83 5.25 -8.49 10.85
N ASP A 84 4.04 -8.89 10.47
CA ASP A 84 3.67 -9.06 9.07
C ASP A 84 2.29 -8.47 8.76
N ALA A 85 2.03 -8.28 7.47
CA ALA A 85 0.73 -7.84 6.98
C ALA A 85 -0.26 -9.01 6.95
N SER A 86 -1.37 -8.85 7.67
CA SER A 86 -2.48 -9.79 7.63
C SER A 86 -3.21 -9.74 6.29
N PRO A 87 -3.74 -10.88 5.80
CA PRO A 87 -4.73 -10.86 4.70
C PRO A 87 -6.05 -10.18 5.10
N TYR A 88 -6.26 -9.92 6.40
CA TYR A 88 -7.40 -9.17 6.92
C TYR A 88 -7.08 -7.69 7.09
N LEU A 89 -8.08 -6.86 6.80
CA LEU A 89 -7.95 -5.41 6.82
C LEU A 89 -8.09 -4.85 8.23
N PHE A 90 -7.27 -3.88 8.60
CA PHE A 90 -7.49 -3.01 9.73
C PHE A 90 -8.67 -2.08 9.46
N VAL A 91 -9.53 -1.91 10.47
CA VAL A 91 -10.70 -1.04 10.38
C VAL A 91 -10.71 -0.11 11.59
N ALA A 92 -10.48 1.18 11.35
CA ALA A 92 -10.38 2.19 12.41
C ALA A 92 -11.65 2.29 13.30
N LYS A 93 -12.82 1.89 12.79
CA LYS A 93 -14.09 1.88 13.54
C LYS A 93 -14.29 0.63 14.42
N TRP A 94 -13.36 -0.33 14.42
CA TRP A 94 -13.49 -1.49 15.30
C TRP A 94 -13.36 -1.07 16.77
N PRO A 95 -14.15 -1.67 17.69
CA PRO A 95 -14.07 -1.37 19.12
C PRO A 95 -12.69 -1.62 19.72
N ASN A 96 -11.93 -2.54 19.12
CA ASN A 96 -10.62 -2.95 19.57
C ASN A 96 -9.47 -2.40 18.71
N ALA A 97 -9.73 -1.44 17.83
CA ALA A 97 -8.68 -0.80 17.05
C ALA A 97 -7.80 0.08 17.97
N CYS A 98 -6.48 -0.06 17.83
CA CYS A 98 -5.51 0.78 18.54
C CYS A 98 -5.78 2.27 18.24
N GLU A 99 -6.01 3.08 19.27
CA GLU A 99 -6.31 4.51 19.12
C GLU A 99 -5.22 5.27 18.37
N ALA A 100 -3.94 5.00 18.65
CA ALA A 100 -2.83 5.64 17.92
C ALA A 100 -2.84 5.26 16.42
N CYS A 101 -3.16 4.01 16.08
CA CYS A 101 -3.32 3.61 14.67
C CYS A 101 -4.53 4.31 14.03
N LYS A 102 -5.65 4.47 14.75
CA LYS A 102 -6.84 5.18 14.24
C LYS A 102 -6.51 6.63 13.89
N GLU A 103 -5.82 7.33 14.78
CA GLU A 103 -5.39 8.71 14.57
C GLU A 103 -4.41 8.83 13.39
N ALA A 104 -3.41 7.94 13.34
CA ALA A 104 -2.43 7.92 12.25
C ALA A 104 -3.10 7.71 10.89
N VAL A 105 -4.00 6.73 10.79
CA VAL A 105 -4.81 6.47 9.59
C VAL A 105 -5.59 7.71 9.18
N ALA A 106 -6.33 8.33 10.11
CA ALA A 106 -7.12 9.51 9.80
C ALA A 106 -6.26 10.67 9.27
N VAL A 107 -5.11 10.94 9.90
CA VAL A 107 -4.17 11.98 9.46
C VAL A 107 -3.60 11.67 8.08
N ILE A 108 -3.26 10.41 7.80
CA ILE A 108 -2.72 10.02 6.50
C ILE A 108 -3.78 10.14 5.41
N ASP A 109 -4.99 9.64 5.66
CA ASP A 109 -6.13 9.74 4.74
C ASP A 109 -6.51 11.20 4.47
N GLU A 110 -6.39 12.10 5.46
CA GLU A 110 -6.64 13.54 5.29
C GLU A 110 -5.63 14.23 4.35
N ARG A 111 -4.38 13.75 4.29
CA ARG A 111 -3.34 14.31 3.39
C ARG A 111 -3.64 14.08 1.91
N TRP A 112 -4.60 13.22 1.59
CA TRP A 112 -4.92 12.88 0.22
C TRP A 112 -5.77 13.98 -0.41
N PRO A 113 -5.37 14.58 -1.55
CA PRO A 113 -6.17 15.58 -2.24
C PRO A 113 -7.57 15.06 -2.54
N LEU A 114 -8.61 15.84 -2.23
CA LEU A 114 -10.00 15.42 -2.35
C LEU A 114 -10.35 14.99 -3.78
N GLU A 115 -9.86 15.72 -4.77
CA GLU A 115 -10.04 15.44 -6.19
C GLU A 115 -9.38 14.16 -6.67
N MET A 116 -8.37 13.68 -5.95
CA MET A 116 -7.73 12.41 -6.27
C MET A 116 -8.50 11.25 -5.65
N ARG A 117 -9.31 11.45 -4.60
CA ARG A 117 -10.09 10.39 -3.94
C ARG A 117 -11.10 9.79 -4.93
N ASN A 118 -10.86 8.54 -5.34
CA ASN A 118 -11.65 7.62 -6.18
C ASN A 118 -11.34 7.59 -7.69
N ASP A 119 -10.33 8.30 -8.19
CA ASP A 119 -9.96 8.30 -9.62
C ASP A 119 -8.61 7.60 -9.91
N ASN A 120 -8.52 6.84 -11.02
CA ASN A 120 -7.44 5.88 -11.25
C ASN A 120 -6.75 6.04 -12.60
N ARG A 121 -5.42 5.84 -12.57
CA ARG A 121 -4.49 5.69 -13.71
C ARG A 121 -4.26 6.97 -14.51
N VAL A 122 -3.07 7.53 -14.33
CA VAL A 122 -2.55 8.59 -15.20
C VAL A 122 -1.48 7.98 -16.09
N SER A 123 -1.74 7.89 -17.38
CA SER A 123 -0.69 7.69 -18.37
C SER A 123 0.03 9.02 -18.56
N PRO A 124 1.33 9.15 -18.22
CA PRO A 124 2.08 10.37 -18.51
C PRO A 124 2.09 10.65 -20.01
N ALA A 125 2.14 11.93 -20.38
CA ALA A 125 2.32 12.31 -21.77
C ALA A 125 3.72 11.90 -22.27
N PRO A 126 3.87 11.43 -23.52
CA PRO A 126 5.16 11.14 -24.11
C PRO A 126 6.12 12.33 -24.05
N PRO A 127 7.42 12.11 -23.77
CA PRO A 127 8.45 13.13 -23.98
C PRO A 127 8.45 13.61 -25.44
N PRO A 128 8.80 14.88 -25.72
CA PRO A 128 8.92 15.37 -27.09
C PRO A 128 9.90 14.51 -27.90
N GLY A 129 9.42 13.94 -29.02
CA GLY A 129 10.23 13.10 -29.91
C GLY A 129 10.24 11.60 -29.60
N SER A 130 9.41 11.11 -28.69
CA SER A 130 9.26 9.66 -28.46
C SER A 130 8.29 9.00 -29.44
N ASP A 131 8.65 7.83 -29.97
CA ASP A 131 7.80 7.00 -30.86
C ASP A 131 6.71 6.21 -30.08
N TRP A 132 6.08 6.82 -29.08
CA TRP A 132 5.01 6.18 -28.32
C TRP A 132 3.77 6.04 -29.23
N PRO A 133 3.14 4.86 -29.35
CA PRO A 133 1.97 4.70 -30.18
C PRO A 133 0.79 5.52 -29.61
N PRO A 134 -0.08 6.08 -30.48
CA PRO A 134 -1.27 6.78 -30.02
C PRO A 134 -2.24 5.78 -29.36
N PHE A 135 -2.89 6.27 -28.30
CA PHE A 135 -3.91 5.67 -27.43
C PHE A 135 -4.82 4.61 -28.05
#